data_AF-A0A349DGQ4-F1
#
_entry.id   AF-A0A349DGQ4-F1
#
_cell.length_a   1.000
_cell.length_b   1.000
_cell.length_c   1.000
_cell.angle_alpha   90.00
_cell.angle_beta   90.00
_cell.angle_gamma   90.00
#
_symmetry.space_group_name_H-M   'P 1'
#
loop_
_entity.id
_entity.type
_entity.pdbx_description
1 polymer ?
#
loop_
_entity_poly.entity_id
_entity_poly.type
_entity_poly.pdbx_seq_one_letter_code
_entity_poly.pdbx_strand_id
1 'polypeptide(L)'
;MKNWKIKENCTLEDALDYENDEVTHRFQESFPSLSPEEVSLIFEETKKWLWLGYKIRFIKSKDSEAAIPSPAVYEELLLIDEMWHTFLLYTKDYMDYCYNKFGIYIHHQPTSYKQKAQSQTEYQQDPDKLIQEVVADKKEQFSLIYDHLGEETLLLWYEKMPEKFEKELHQIMTA
;
A
#
# COMPACT_ATOMS: atom_id res chain seq x y z
N MET A 1 19.51 6.54 23.00
CA MET A 1 18.14 6.49 22.46
C MET A 1 17.97 7.70 21.56
N LYS A 2 17.71 7.51 20.26
CA LYS A 2 17.45 8.64 19.34
C LYS A 2 16.19 9.36 19.84
N ASN A 3 16.25 10.68 20.02
CA ASN A 3 15.06 11.49 20.29
C ASN A 3 14.31 11.68 18.98
N TRP A 4 13.27 10.88 18.76
CA TRP A 4 12.39 11.04 17.61
C TRP A 4 11.44 12.21 17.90
N LYS A 5 11.70 13.35 17.25
CA LYS A 5 10.73 14.45 17.27
C LYS A 5 9.52 13.99 16.46
N ILE A 6 8.35 13.98 17.08
CA ILE A 6 7.09 13.74 16.38
C ILE A 6 6.90 14.87 15.38
N LYS A 7 7.00 14.56 14.08
CA LYS A 7 6.60 15.48 13.02
C LYS A 7 5.08 15.41 12.94
N GLU A 8 4.39 16.33 13.61
CA GLU A 8 2.96 16.50 13.39
C GLU A 8 2.77 17.09 11.99
N ASN A 9 2.16 16.30 11.09
CA ASN A 9 1.88 16.60 9.67
C ASN A 9 3.03 16.29 8.69
N CYS A 10 3.33 15.01 8.46
CA CYS A 10 4.12 14.59 7.30
C CYS A 10 3.41 14.96 5.98
N THR A 11 4.04 15.78 5.14
CA THR A 11 3.54 16.05 3.78
C THR A 11 3.80 14.85 2.86
N LEU A 12 3.17 14.83 1.67
CA LEU A 12 3.49 13.80 0.68
C LEU A 12 4.96 13.88 0.27
N GLU A 13 5.47 15.08 -0.01
CA GLU A 13 6.87 15.33 -0.34
C GLU A 13 7.84 14.80 0.74
N ASP A 14 7.53 15.04 2.02
CA ASP A 14 8.31 14.51 3.14
C ASP A 14 8.39 12.98 3.14
N ALA A 15 7.33 12.28 2.70
CA ALA A 15 7.30 10.83 2.65
C ALA A 15 8.05 10.26 1.43
N LEU A 16 8.15 11.05 0.35
CA LEU A 16 8.78 10.64 -0.91
C LEU A 16 10.27 10.92 -0.98
N ASP A 17 10.82 11.84 -0.18
CA ASP A 17 12.25 12.19 -0.19
C ASP A 17 13.23 11.07 0.25
N TYR A 18 12.71 9.91 0.67
CA TYR A 18 13.48 8.79 1.19
C TYR A 18 13.86 7.83 0.07
N GLU A 19 15.16 7.56 -0.09
CA GLU A 19 15.67 6.59 -1.05
C GLU A 19 16.46 5.47 -0.35
N ASN A 20 16.45 4.28 -0.95
CA ASN A 20 17.20 3.13 -0.45
C ASN A 20 17.50 2.11 -1.57
N ASP A 21 18.72 2.17 -2.10
CA ASP A 21 19.19 1.31 -3.20
C ASP A 21 19.22 -0.17 -2.82
N GLU A 22 19.40 -0.51 -1.54
CA GLU A 22 19.41 -1.91 -1.11
C GLU A 22 18.01 -2.52 -1.19
N VAL A 23 16.97 -1.75 -0.85
CA VAL A 23 15.57 -2.19 -0.96
C VAL A 23 15.20 -2.40 -2.43
N THR A 24 15.55 -1.45 -3.30
CA THR A 24 15.22 -1.52 -4.73
C THR A 24 16.00 -2.65 -5.42
N HIS A 25 17.29 -2.82 -5.15
CA HIS A 25 18.05 -3.97 -5.68
C HIS A 25 17.46 -5.30 -5.23
N ARG A 26 17.14 -5.45 -3.94
CA ARG A 26 16.57 -6.70 -3.43
C ARG A 26 15.21 -7.03 -4.05
N PHE A 27 14.41 -6.01 -4.33
CA PHE A 27 13.15 -6.19 -5.05
C PHE A 27 13.40 -6.63 -6.50
N GLN A 28 14.35 -6.01 -7.18
CA GLN A 28 14.72 -6.36 -8.56
C GLN A 28 15.25 -7.80 -8.68
N GLU A 29 15.93 -8.33 -7.66
CA GLU A 29 16.33 -9.75 -7.65
C GLU A 29 15.14 -10.71 -7.69
N SER A 30 13.99 -10.32 -7.11
CA SER A 30 12.75 -11.11 -7.17
C SER A 30 12.00 -10.95 -8.50
N PHE A 31 12.22 -9.82 -9.20
CA PHE A 31 11.58 -9.45 -10.47
C PHE A 31 12.62 -8.97 -11.50
N PRO A 32 13.50 -9.86 -11.99
CA PRO A 32 14.66 -9.48 -12.80
C PRO A 32 14.31 -8.94 -14.20
N SER A 33 13.05 -9.06 -14.62
CA SER A 33 12.52 -8.45 -15.86
C SER A 33 12.34 -6.94 -15.75
N LEU A 34 12.18 -6.40 -14.53
CA LEU A 34 11.92 -4.98 -14.32
C LEU A 34 13.18 -4.14 -14.49
N SER A 35 13.03 -2.97 -15.13
CA SER A 35 14.11 -1.99 -15.24
C SER A 35 14.34 -1.26 -13.90
N PRO A 36 15.53 -0.66 -13.68
CA PRO A 36 15.77 0.15 -12.49
C PRO A 36 14.75 1.30 -12.30
N GLU A 37 14.29 1.90 -13.40
CA GLU A 37 13.28 2.96 -13.39
C GLU A 37 11.91 2.44 -12.94
N GLU A 38 11.55 1.23 -13.35
CA GLU A 38 10.29 0.59 -12.95
C GLU A 38 10.29 0.20 -11.47
N VAL A 39 11.41 -0.33 -10.99
CA VAL A 39 11.59 -0.62 -9.56
C VAL A 39 11.53 0.66 -8.73
N SER A 40 12.17 1.73 -9.20
CA SER A 40 12.14 3.04 -8.54
C SER A 40 10.71 3.61 -8.49
N LEU A 41 9.97 3.50 -9.60
CA LEU A 41 8.55 3.87 -9.65
C LEU A 41 7.75 3.09 -8.62
N ILE A 42 7.87 1.76 -8.57
CA ILE A 42 7.12 0.92 -7.61
C ILE A 42 7.47 1.31 -6.16
N PHE A 43 8.74 1.61 -5.88
CA PHE A 43 9.14 2.06 -4.54
C PHE A 43 8.56 3.45 -4.20
N GLU A 44 8.53 4.38 -5.14
CA GLU A 44 7.84 5.67 -4.97
C GLU A 44 6.35 5.48 -4.66
N GLU A 45 5.65 4.65 -5.45
CA GLU A 45 4.23 4.35 -5.24
C GLU A 45 3.97 3.64 -3.90
N THR A 46 4.91 2.82 -3.44
CA THR A 46 4.86 2.21 -2.10
C THR A 46 4.96 3.26 -1.00
N LYS A 47 5.83 4.26 -1.14
CA LYS A 47 5.90 5.40 -0.20
C LYS A 47 4.59 6.20 -0.20
N LYS A 48 3.94 6.40 -1.37
CA LYS A 48 2.61 7.02 -1.48
C LYS A 48 1.52 6.20 -0.74
N TRP A 49 1.51 4.87 -0.91
CA TRP A 49 0.60 3.97 -0.20
C TRP A 49 0.74 4.08 1.33
N LEU A 50 1.97 4.06 1.84
CA LEU A 50 2.25 4.22 3.26
C LEU A 50 1.80 5.59 3.79
N TRP A 51 2.08 6.66 3.03
CA TRP A 51 1.64 8.00 3.38
C TRP A 51 0.11 8.13 3.41
N LEU A 52 -0.61 7.53 2.45
CA LEU A 52 -2.08 7.51 2.44
C LEU A 52 -2.64 6.81 3.69
N GLY A 53 -2.05 5.66 4.07
CA GLY A 53 -2.39 4.96 5.31
C GLY A 53 -2.18 5.82 6.57
N TYR A 54 -1.07 6.56 6.64
CA TYR A 54 -0.82 7.55 7.70
C TYR A 54 -1.86 8.68 7.69
N LYS A 55 -2.13 9.24 6.51
CA LYS A 55 -3.05 10.37 6.32
C LYS A 55 -4.46 10.02 6.78
N ILE A 56 -4.96 8.86 6.40
CA ILE A 56 -6.30 8.37 6.78
C ILE A 56 -6.40 8.17 8.30
N ARG A 57 -5.38 7.60 8.95
CA ARG A 57 -5.35 7.47 10.42
C ARG A 57 -5.45 8.83 11.11
N PHE A 58 -4.79 9.85 10.56
CA PHE A 58 -4.84 11.21 11.08
C PHE A 58 -6.19 11.91 10.83
N ILE A 59 -6.88 11.60 9.74
CA ILE A 59 -8.25 12.11 9.49
C ILE A 59 -9.23 11.45 10.48
N LYS A 60 -9.18 10.12 10.63
CA LYS A 60 -10.01 9.37 11.59
C LYS A 60 -9.88 9.86 13.04
N SER A 61 -8.69 10.31 13.45
CA SER A 61 -8.47 10.79 14.82
C SER A 61 -9.05 12.20 15.05
N LYS A 62 -9.38 12.95 14.00
CA LYS A 62 -9.98 14.30 14.08
C LYS A 62 -11.49 14.29 13.92
N ASP A 63 -12.03 13.44 13.04
CA ASP A 63 -13.47 13.24 12.86
C ASP A 63 -13.88 11.89 13.45
N SER A 64 -14.26 11.88 14.73
CA SER A 64 -14.59 10.64 15.46
C SER A 64 -15.84 9.91 14.98
N GLU A 65 -16.62 10.49 14.05
CA GLU A 65 -17.90 9.96 13.58
C GLU A 65 -17.85 9.35 12.16
N ALA A 66 -16.86 9.68 11.34
CA ALA A 66 -16.75 9.11 10.00
C ALA A 66 -16.00 7.77 10.05
N ALA A 67 -16.72 6.67 9.77
CA ALA A 67 -16.12 5.37 9.54
C ALA A 67 -15.37 5.35 8.20
N ILE A 68 -14.20 5.99 8.14
CA ILE A 68 -13.35 5.90 6.95
C ILE A 68 -12.84 4.45 6.88
N PRO A 69 -12.90 3.75 5.75
CA PRO A 69 -12.29 2.42 5.65
C PRO A 69 -10.78 2.50 5.86
N SER A 70 -10.17 1.42 6.33
CA SER A 70 -8.72 1.29 6.18
C SER A 70 -8.45 0.83 4.74
N PRO A 71 -7.49 1.43 4.02
CA PRO A 71 -7.14 0.97 2.69
C PRO A 71 -6.79 -0.52 2.68
N ALA A 72 -7.28 -1.22 1.67
CA ALA A 72 -7.04 -2.63 1.45
C ALA A 72 -6.20 -2.85 0.19
N VAL A 73 -5.31 -3.83 0.24
CA VAL A 73 -4.54 -4.27 -0.93
C VAL A 73 -5.42 -5.23 -1.73
N TYR A 74 -5.80 -4.80 -2.93
CA TYR A 74 -6.46 -5.65 -3.93
C TYR A 74 -5.43 -6.17 -4.94
N GLU A 75 -5.85 -7.05 -5.84
CA GLU A 75 -4.98 -7.68 -6.85
C GLU A 75 -4.14 -6.66 -7.64
N GLU A 76 -4.72 -5.51 -7.97
CA GLU A 76 -4.03 -4.44 -8.70
C GLU A 76 -2.85 -3.81 -7.94
N LEU A 77 -2.86 -3.92 -6.61
CA LEU A 77 -1.86 -3.33 -5.71
C LEU A 77 -0.82 -4.35 -5.21
N LEU A 78 -0.87 -5.60 -5.66
CA LEU A 78 0.03 -6.66 -5.16
C LEU A 78 1.51 -6.33 -5.37
N LEU A 79 1.87 -5.63 -6.44
CA LEU A 79 3.26 -5.24 -6.68
C LEU A 79 3.75 -4.17 -5.68
N ILE A 80 2.86 -3.27 -5.27
CA ILE A 80 3.12 -2.30 -4.20
C ILE A 80 3.26 -3.03 -2.85
N ASP A 81 2.39 -4.02 -2.59
CA ASP A 81 2.45 -4.83 -1.37
C ASP A 81 3.74 -5.65 -1.28
N GLU A 82 4.19 -6.25 -2.37
CA GLU A 82 5.46 -6.98 -2.41
C GLU A 82 6.69 -6.08 -2.23
N MET A 83 6.65 -4.85 -2.76
CA MET A 83 7.69 -3.86 -2.48
C MET A 83 7.65 -3.44 -1.00
N TRP A 84 6.47 -3.31 -0.41
CA TRP A 84 6.33 -3.06 1.02
C TRP A 84 6.87 -4.23 1.87
N HIS A 85 6.58 -5.47 1.51
CA HIS A 85 7.19 -6.67 2.11
C HIS A 85 8.72 -6.62 2.03
N THR A 86 9.26 -6.27 0.86
CA THR A 86 10.71 -6.13 0.69
C THR A 86 11.28 -5.05 1.59
N PHE A 87 10.64 -3.87 1.66
CA PHE A 87 11.07 -2.78 2.53
C PHE A 87 11.02 -3.17 4.02
N LEU A 88 10.00 -3.90 4.47
CA LEU A 88 9.86 -4.39 5.85
C LEU A 88 11.04 -5.27 6.29
N LEU A 89 11.64 -6.05 5.37
CA LEU A 89 12.81 -6.90 5.68
C LEU A 89 14.05 -6.07 6.04
N TYR A 90 14.16 -4.84 5.54
CA TYR A 90 15.15 -3.85 5.96
C TYR A 90 14.72 -3.17 7.26
N THR A 91 14.45 -3.99 8.28
CA THR A 91 13.73 -3.64 9.52
C THR A 91 14.21 -2.35 10.18
N LYS A 92 15.52 -2.14 10.28
CA LYS A 92 16.10 -0.92 10.87
C LYS A 92 15.75 0.32 10.05
N ASP A 93 15.87 0.25 8.73
CA ASP A 93 15.68 1.38 7.85
C ASP A 93 14.20 1.66 7.61
N TYR A 94 13.37 0.63 7.52
CA TYR A 94 11.91 0.77 7.53
C TYR A 94 11.40 1.39 8.83
N MET A 95 11.96 0.97 9.98
CA MET A 95 11.63 1.56 11.27
C MET A 95 12.07 3.03 11.32
N ASP A 96 13.32 3.33 10.97
CA ASP A 96 13.82 4.70 10.91
C ASP A 96 12.95 5.56 9.95
N TYR A 97 12.58 5.05 8.76
CA TYR A 97 11.66 5.72 7.82
C TYR A 97 10.31 6.03 8.49
N CYS A 98 9.62 5.01 9.00
CA CYS A 98 8.31 5.15 9.62
C CYS A 98 8.31 6.20 10.73
N TYR A 99 9.29 6.15 11.64
CA TYR A 99 9.31 7.06 12.77
C TYR A 99 9.82 8.46 12.43
N ASN A 100 10.76 8.60 11.50
CA ASN A 100 11.23 9.92 11.07
C ASN A 100 10.17 10.65 10.22
N LYS A 101 9.38 9.91 9.43
CA LYS A 101 8.35 10.48 8.56
C LYS A 101 7.01 10.63 9.26
N PHE A 102 6.49 9.54 9.82
CA PHE A 102 5.12 9.47 10.33
C PHE A 102 5.04 9.61 11.86
N GLY A 103 6.17 9.52 12.57
CA GLY A 103 6.19 9.50 14.04
C GLY A 103 5.64 8.20 14.66
N ILE A 104 5.25 7.23 13.82
CA ILE A 104 4.68 5.94 14.23
C ILE A 104 5.20 4.84 13.31
N TYR A 105 5.20 3.61 13.80
CA TYR A 105 5.43 2.43 12.97
C TYR A 105 4.16 2.04 12.22
N ILE A 106 4.21 1.98 10.88
CA ILE A 106 3.10 1.47 10.08
C ILE A 106 3.20 -0.05 10.03
N HIS A 107 2.28 -0.73 10.72
CA HIS A 107 2.21 -2.19 10.71
C HIS A 107 1.58 -2.70 9.42
N HIS A 108 2.24 -3.66 8.78
CA HIS A 108 1.62 -4.53 7.79
C HIS A 108 0.77 -5.59 8.50
N GLN A 109 -0.44 -5.83 7.98
CA GLN A 109 -1.39 -6.78 8.56
C GLN A 109 -1.94 -7.68 7.44
N PRO A 110 -1.33 -8.86 7.22
CA PRO A 110 -1.80 -9.80 6.22
C PRO A 110 -3.21 -10.31 6.53
N THR A 111 -3.98 -10.62 5.49
CA THR A 111 -5.29 -11.29 5.64
C THR A 111 -5.13 -12.62 6.36
N SER A 112 -5.71 -12.73 7.54
CA SER A 112 -5.62 -13.92 8.38
C SER A 112 -6.35 -15.11 7.75
N TYR A 113 -5.97 -16.34 8.15
CA TYR A 113 -6.66 -17.56 7.74
C TYR A 113 -8.17 -17.50 8.03
N LYS A 114 -8.55 -16.95 9.18
CA LYS A 114 -9.96 -16.81 9.57
C LYS A 114 -10.72 -15.89 8.61
N GLN A 115 -10.13 -14.74 8.24
CA GLN A 115 -10.73 -13.82 7.27
C GLN A 115 -10.85 -14.46 5.89
N LYS A 116 -9.83 -15.20 5.42
CA LYS A 116 -9.90 -15.94 4.15
C LYS A 116 -11.01 -16.98 4.15
N ALA A 117 -11.11 -17.79 5.21
CA ALA A 117 -12.15 -18.82 5.33
C ALA A 117 -13.57 -18.22 5.42
N GLN A 118 -13.71 -17.08 6.12
CA GLN A 118 -14.97 -16.34 6.19
C GLN A 118 -15.36 -15.81 4.81
N SER A 119 -14.47 -15.11 4.11
CA SER A 119 -14.73 -14.59 2.75
C SER A 119 -15.09 -15.71 1.77
N GLN A 120 -14.42 -16.87 1.85
CA GLN A 120 -14.77 -18.04 1.05
C GLN A 120 -16.18 -18.57 1.36
N THR A 121 -16.57 -18.57 2.65
CA THR A 121 -17.92 -18.98 3.06
C THR A 121 -18.97 -18.00 2.55
N GLU A 122 -18.72 -16.70 2.66
CA GLU A 122 -19.60 -15.63 2.16
C GLU A 122 -19.77 -15.74 0.64
N TYR A 123 -18.69 -15.95 -0.11
CA TYR A 123 -18.73 -16.16 -1.56
C TYR A 123 -19.57 -17.39 -1.95
N GLN A 124 -19.45 -18.49 -1.20
CA GLN A 124 -20.25 -19.71 -1.46
C GLN A 124 -21.74 -19.52 -1.15
N GLN A 125 -22.08 -18.61 -0.23
CA GLN A 125 -23.45 -18.34 0.17
C GLN A 125 -24.14 -17.34 -0.76
N ASP A 126 -23.48 -16.23 -1.06
CA ASP A 126 -24.02 -15.15 -1.88
C ASP A 126 -22.88 -14.40 -2.59
N PRO A 127 -22.43 -14.90 -3.76
CA PRO A 127 -21.32 -14.31 -4.48
C PRO A 127 -21.64 -12.89 -4.96
N ASP A 128 -22.89 -12.61 -5.35
CA ASP A 128 -23.31 -11.30 -5.85
C ASP A 128 -23.23 -10.25 -4.74
N LYS A 129 -23.66 -10.60 -3.52
CA LYS A 129 -23.54 -9.71 -2.37
C LYS A 129 -22.08 -9.41 -2.04
N LEU A 130 -21.20 -10.42 -1.98
CA LEU A 130 -19.78 -10.19 -1.68
C LEU A 130 -19.13 -9.31 -2.75
N ILE A 131 -19.43 -9.53 -4.03
CA ILE A 131 -18.94 -8.69 -5.13
C ILE A 131 -19.42 -7.25 -4.97
N GLN A 132 -20.68 -7.04 -4.62
CA GLN A 132 -21.23 -5.70 -4.40
C GLN A 132 -20.53 -4.98 -3.23
N GLU A 133 -20.26 -5.68 -2.13
CA GLU A 133 -19.52 -5.14 -0.98
C GLU A 133 -18.08 -4.77 -1.37
N VAL A 134 -17.37 -5.65 -2.08
CA VAL A 134 -16.02 -5.36 -2.60
C VAL A 134 -16.01 -4.16 -3.55
N VAL A 135 -17.00 -4.05 -4.43
CA VAL A 135 -17.13 -2.90 -5.33
C VAL A 135 -17.40 -1.61 -4.57
N ALA A 136 -18.19 -1.64 -3.51
CA ALA A 136 -18.43 -0.48 -2.65
C ALA A 136 -17.15 -0.05 -1.93
N ASP A 137 -16.42 -0.99 -1.32
CA ASP A 137 -15.15 -0.72 -0.63
C ASP A 137 -14.11 -0.13 -1.59
N LYS A 138 -13.98 -0.69 -2.80
CA LYS A 138 -13.07 -0.16 -3.83
C LYS A 138 -13.45 1.26 -4.24
N LYS A 139 -14.74 1.60 -4.35
CA LYS A 139 -15.17 2.97 -4.68
C LYS A 139 -14.74 3.96 -3.61
N GLU A 140 -14.91 3.62 -2.33
CA GLU A 140 -14.46 4.49 -1.24
C GLU A 140 -12.93 4.66 -1.25
N GLN A 141 -12.19 3.56 -1.49
CA GLN A 141 -10.74 3.62 -1.67
C GLN A 141 -10.32 4.50 -2.85
N PHE A 142 -11.02 4.41 -3.99
CA PHE A 142 -10.75 5.25 -5.16
C PHE A 142 -10.94 6.73 -4.83
N SER A 143 -11.99 7.08 -4.11
CA SER A 143 -12.21 8.46 -3.65
C SER A 143 -11.08 8.96 -2.76
N LEU A 144 -10.62 8.14 -1.81
CA LEU A 144 -9.49 8.52 -0.93
C LEU A 144 -8.18 8.72 -1.70
N ILE A 145 -7.90 7.88 -2.69
CA ILE A 145 -6.72 8.01 -3.54
C ILE A 145 -6.84 9.27 -4.40
N TYR A 146 -7.99 9.49 -5.04
CA TYR A 146 -8.24 10.67 -5.86
C TYR A 146 -8.08 11.97 -5.05
N ASP A 147 -8.69 12.04 -3.87
CA ASP A 147 -8.72 13.26 -3.04
C ASP A 147 -7.34 13.61 -2.44
N HIS A 148 -6.44 12.63 -2.29
CA HIS A 148 -5.18 12.83 -1.58
C HIS A 148 -3.92 12.63 -2.43
N LEU A 149 -3.99 11.81 -3.47
CA LEU A 149 -2.88 11.48 -4.38
C LEU A 149 -3.17 11.85 -5.83
N GLY A 150 -4.40 12.27 -6.15
CA GLY A 150 -4.82 12.72 -7.46
C GLY A 150 -5.20 11.60 -8.43
N GLU A 151 -5.83 12.01 -9.53
CA GLU A 151 -6.30 11.12 -10.62
C GLU A 151 -5.15 10.31 -11.24
N GLU A 152 -3.98 10.94 -11.42
CA GLU A 152 -2.84 10.28 -12.05
C GLU A 152 -2.40 9.04 -11.27
N THR A 153 -2.31 9.15 -9.95
CA THR A 153 -1.97 8.03 -9.06
C THR A 153 -3.05 6.96 -9.08
N LEU A 154 -4.33 7.34 -9.07
CA LEU A 154 -5.45 6.40 -9.15
C LEU A 154 -5.38 5.55 -10.42
N LEU A 155 -5.23 6.19 -11.58
CA LEU A 155 -5.12 5.50 -12.87
C LEU A 155 -3.81 4.70 -12.98
N LEU A 156 -2.72 5.19 -12.38
CA LEU A 156 -1.47 4.44 -12.34
C LEU A 156 -1.66 3.11 -11.61
N TRP A 157 -2.25 3.13 -10.42
CA TRP A 157 -2.41 1.95 -9.58
C TRP A 157 -3.42 0.94 -10.11
N TYR A 158 -4.55 1.39 -10.67
CA TYR A 158 -5.67 0.50 -11.03
C TYR A 158 -5.81 0.21 -12.52
N GLU A 159 -5.07 0.89 -13.38
CA GLU A 159 -5.13 0.68 -14.83
C GLU A 159 -3.73 0.42 -15.42
N LYS A 160 -2.80 1.37 -15.26
CA LYS A 160 -1.51 1.32 -15.96
C LYS A 160 -0.54 0.28 -15.40
N MET A 161 -0.39 0.20 -14.07
CA MET A 161 0.50 -0.79 -13.45
C MET A 161 0.00 -2.22 -13.67
N PRO A 162 -1.30 -2.55 -13.50
CA PRO A 162 -1.81 -3.89 -13.80
C PRO A 162 -1.60 -4.31 -15.25
N GLU A 163 -1.83 -3.40 -16.21
CA GLU A 163 -1.58 -3.69 -17.63
C GLU A 163 -0.08 -3.89 -17.91
N LYS A 164 0.76 -3.02 -17.35
CA LYS A 164 2.20 -3.03 -17.62
C LYS A 164 2.94 -4.21 -16.99
N PHE A 165 2.55 -4.59 -15.76
CA PHE A 165 3.24 -5.57 -14.93
C PHE A 165 2.43 -6.87 -14.77
N GLU A 166 1.62 -7.22 -15.77
CA GLU A 166 0.76 -8.41 -15.75
C GLU A 166 1.53 -9.69 -15.41
N LYS A 167 2.76 -9.84 -15.93
CA LYS A 167 3.61 -11.02 -15.70
C LYS A 167 4.06 -11.12 -14.24
N GLU A 168 4.52 -10.02 -13.68
CA GLU A 168 4.99 -9.94 -12.30
C GLU A 168 3.82 -10.14 -11.33
N LEU A 169 2.65 -9.54 -11.61
CA LEU A 169 1.43 -9.79 -10.85
C LEU A 169 1.01 -11.27 -10.91
N HIS A 170 1.07 -11.90 -12.09
CA HIS A 170 0.81 -13.33 -12.21
C HIS A 170 1.80 -14.19 -11.43
N GLN A 171 3.09 -13.83 -11.43
CA GLN A 171 4.09 -14.47 -10.58
C GLN A 171 3.74 -14.37 -9.10
N ILE A 172 3.30 -13.21 -8.62
CA ILE A 172 2.90 -13.01 -7.20
C ILE A 172 1.67 -13.84 -6.85
N MET A 173 0.66 -13.88 -7.72
CA MET A 173 -0.58 -14.62 -7.47
C MET A 173 -0.41 -16.15 -7.50
N THR A 174 0.71 -16.65 -8.05
CA THR A 174 0.99 -18.08 -8.20
C THR A 174 2.10 -18.62 -7.28
N ALA A 175 2.75 -17.73 -6.52
CA ALA A 175 3.79 -18.06 -5.53
C ALA A 175 3.18 -18.63 -4.23
#